data_AF-A0A430QA52-F1
#
_entry.id   AF-A0A430QA52-F1
#
_cell.length_a   1.000
_cell.length_b   1.000
_cell.length_c   1.000
_cell.angle_alpha   90.00
_cell.angle_beta   90.00
_cell.angle_gamma   90.00
#
_symmetry.space_group_name_H-M   'P 1'
#
loop_
_entity.id
_entity.type
_entity.pdbx_description
1 polymer ?
#
loop_
_entity_poly.entity_id
_entity_poly.type
_entity_poly.pdbx_seq_one_letter_code
_entity_poly.pdbx_strand_id
1 'polypeptide(L)'
;MFAGLSGNIEVVELLLHYGARINDVNSIGRTASQMAAFVDLCNKYFTPHLTHEPLSLKLHLLACCIRRAGEYYDKEPKITDIQDRASSPLKQLIRKFLVGTEPYGLPLGQEQFLRQSLTSFPHHQSTLWRHIVQQISPLDLGRMPTALSVLTKTINGTIIYNARPLELCATCGDGPELGKPGTLKACQQCKITSYCSVSCQRLHWFTHKKFCSVIKSISSNYVEKPVVKQ
;
A
#
# COMPACT_ATOMS: atom_id res chain seq x y z
N MET A 1 6.70 -12.05 20.48
CA MET A 1 6.55 -11.06 19.40
C MET A 1 5.70 -9.86 19.81
N PHE A 2 4.42 -10.05 20.19
CA PHE A 2 3.54 -8.93 20.54
C PHE A 2 4.00 -8.09 21.74
N ALA A 3 4.56 -8.71 22.79
CA ALA A 3 5.13 -7.98 23.92
C ALA A 3 6.28 -7.03 23.52
N GLY A 4 7.12 -7.46 22.57
CA GLY A 4 8.19 -6.62 22.01
C GLY A 4 7.65 -5.48 21.14
N LEU A 5 6.55 -5.70 20.40
CA LEU A 5 5.87 -4.65 19.64
C LEU A 5 5.23 -3.57 20.54
N SER A 6 4.80 -3.93 21.75
CA SER A 6 4.18 -3.01 22.71
C SER A 6 5.19 -2.30 23.62
N GLY A 7 6.50 -2.56 23.48
CA GLY A 7 7.54 -1.94 24.30
C GLY A 7 7.45 -2.26 25.79
N ASN A 8 6.78 -3.36 26.17
CA ASN A 8 6.58 -3.72 27.57
C ASN A 8 7.74 -4.60 28.06
N ILE A 9 8.72 -3.95 28.68
CA ILE A 9 9.98 -4.58 29.10
C ILE A 9 9.74 -5.69 30.11
N GLU A 10 8.90 -5.45 31.13
CA GLU A 10 8.63 -6.42 32.20
C GLU A 10 8.00 -7.71 31.64
N VAL A 11 7.08 -7.58 30.67
CA VAL A 11 6.48 -8.75 30.01
C VAL A 11 7.48 -9.47 29.11
N VAL A 12 8.35 -8.74 28.42
CA VAL A 12 9.41 -9.35 27.59
C VAL A 12 10.40 -10.11 28.47
N GLU A 13 10.86 -9.51 29.57
CA GLU A 13 11.74 -10.15 30.55
C GLU A 13 11.12 -11.41 31.15
N LEU A 14 9.84 -11.34 31.54
CA LEU A 14 9.09 -12.48 32.04
C LEU A 14 9.04 -13.61 30.99
N LEU A 15 8.70 -13.30 29.74
CA LEU A 15 8.65 -14.30 28.67
C LEU A 15 10.02 -14.93 28.40
N LEU A 16 11.10 -14.15 28.45
CA LEU A 16 12.47 -14.65 28.32
C LEU A 16 12.85 -15.57 29.47
N HIS A 17 12.47 -15.20 30.71
CA HIS A 17 12.69 -16.03 31.89
C HIS A 17 12.00 -17.40 31.78
N TYR A 18 10.82 -17.44 31.18
CA TYR A 18 10.08 -18.68 30.90
C TYR A 18 10.48 -19.37 29.57
N GLY A 19 11.61 -19.00 28.97
CA GLY A 19 12.19 -19.73 27.85
C GLY A 19 11.69 -19.34 26.45
N ALA A 20 11.12 -18.14 26.29
CA ALA A 20 10.77 -17.63 24.97
C ALA A 20 12.01 -17.49 24.08
N ARG A 21 11.94 -18.04 22.86
CA ARG A 21 13.06 -18.04 21.91
C ARG A 21 13.23 -16.67 21.23
N ILE A 22 14.39 -16.04 21.42
CA ILE A 22 14.71 -14.69 20.90
C ILE A 22 14.90 -14.67 19.37
N ASN A 23 15.51 -15.72 18.84
CA ASN A 23 15.89 -15.80 17.43
C ASN A 23 14.80 -16.44 16.57
N ASP A 24 13.67 -16.82 17.17
CA ASP A 24 12.55 -17.33 16.40
C ASP A 24 12.06 -16.24 15.46
N VAL A 25 12.15 -16.57 14.19
CA VAL A 25 11.59 -15.76 13.12
C VAL A 25 10.14 -16.16 12.93
N ASN A 26 9.28 -15.17 12.67
CA ASN A 26 7.96 -15.46 12.13
C ASN A 26 8.09 -16.05 10.71
N SER A 27 6.95 -16.42 10.14
CA SER A 27 6.85 -17.02 8.81
C SER A 27 7.36 -16.13 7.65
N ILE A 28 7.66 -14.84 7.91
CA ILE A 28 8.29 -13.92 6.96
C ILE A 28 9.80 -13.71 7.22
N GLY A 29 10.41 -14.54 8.08
CA GLY A 29 11.84 -14.52 8.36
C GLY A 29 12.30 -13.39 9.27
N ARG A 30 11.39 -12.80 10.08
CA ARG A 30 11.70 -11.69 10.97
C ARG A 30 11.62 -12.07 12.44
N THR A 31 12.66 -11.72 13.21
CA THR A 31 12.68 -11.92 14.67
C THR A 31 11.75 -10.95 15.38
N ALA A 32 11.40 -11.26 16.63
CA ALA A 32 10.64 -10.34 17.48
C ALA A 32 11.35 -8.98 17.64
N SER A 33 12.68 -8.96 17.74
CA SER A 33 13.49 -7.73 17.83
C SER A 33 13.47 -6.92 16.54
N GLN A 34 13.51 -7.57 15.38
CA GLN A 34 13.39 -6.87 14.09
C GLN A 34 12.02 -6.22 13.94
N MET A 35 10.96 -6.91 14.37
CA MET A 35 9.60 -6.35 14.36
C MET A 35 9.46 -5.18 15.35
N ALA A 36 10.03 -5.28 16.55
CA ALA A 36 10.05 -4.21 17.55
C ALA A 36 10.85 -2.99 17.07
N ALA A 37 12.02 -3.22 16.46
CA ALA A 37 12.86 -2.15 15.92
C ALA A 37 12.11 -1.26 14.92
N PHE A 38 11.25 -1.82 14.06
CA PHE A 38 10.43 -0.98 13.16
C PHE A 38 9.48 -0.05 13.92
N VAL A 39 8.86 -0.52 15.01
CA VAL A 39 7.98 0.28 15.87
C VAL A 39 8.79 1.31 16.65
N ASP A 40 9.95 0.92 17.18
CA ASP A 40 10.86 1.83 17.88
C ASP A 40 11.44 2.90 16.96
N LEU A 41 11.72 2.58 15.69
CA LEU A 41 12.05 3.58 14.68
C LEU A 41 10.88 4.56 14.50
N CYS A 42 9.64 4.10 14.37
CA CYS A 42 8.47 5.01 14.29
C CYS A 42 8.39 5.97 15.49
N ASN A 43 8.61 5.45 16.70
CA ASN A 43 8.58 6.22 17.94
C ASN A 43 9.78 7.18 18.07
N LYS A 44 10.98 6.71 17.75
CA LYS A 44 12.24 7.46 17.85
C LYS A 44 12.29 8.63 16.88
N TYR A 45 11.77 8.44 15.66
CA TYR A 45 11.69 9.51 14.69
C TYR A 45 10.41 10.35 14.86
N PHE A 46 9.57 10.14 15.86
CA PHE A 46 8.45 11.05 16.12
C PHE A 46 8.90 12.22 17.00
N THR A 47 9.20 13.37 16.38
CA THR A 47 9.57 14.62 17.08
C THR A 47 8.45 15.66 16.96
N PRO A 48 7.74 16.01 18.06
CA PRO A 48 6.57 16.90 18.05
C PRO A 48 6.82 18.31 17.50
N HIS A 49 8.09 18.72 17.36
CA HIS A 49 8.46 20.09 17.02
C HIS A 49 9.18 20.25 15.67
N LEU A 50 9.56 19.17 14.97
CA LEU A 50 10.23 19.26 13.65
C LEU A 50 10.35 17.90 12.89
N THR A 51 10.07 17.95 11.58
CA THR A 51 10.66 17.18 10.45
C THR A 51 10.59 15.65 10.33
N HIS A 52 9.77 14.92 11.09
CA HIS A 52 9.65 13.47 10.82
C HIS A 52 8.24 12.88 10.88
N GLU A 53 7.17 13.69 10.96
CA GLU A 53 5.79 13.18 10.82
C GLU A 53 5.59 12.37 9.52
N PRO A 54 6.08 12.81 8.33
CA PRO A 54 5.97 12.01 7.11
C PRO A 54 6.74 10.69 7.19
N LEU A 55 7.90 10.68 7.86
CA LEU A 55 8.73 9.48 8.01
C LEU A 55 8.07 8.47 8.96
N SER A 56 7.60 8.92 10.13
CA SER A 56 6.88 8.10 11.10
C SER A 56 5.62 7.47 10.47
N LEU A 57 4.86 8.27 9.69
CA LEU A 57 3.69 7.75 8.97
C LEU A 57 4.07 6.73 7.88
N LYS A 58 5.13 6.98 7.09
CA LYS A 58 5.64 6.02 6.10
C LYS A 58 6.07 4.70 6.74
N LEU A 59 6.80 4.76 7.86
CA LEU A 59 7.26 3.58 8.59
C LEU A 59 6.07 2.81 9.19
N HIS A 60 5.06 3.50 9.73
CA HIS A 60 3.83 2.87 10.21
C HIS A 60 3.06 2.15 9.10
N LEU A 61 2.88 2.80 7.94
CA LEU A 61 2.24 2.18 6.77
C LEU A 61 3.01 0.94 6.30
N LEU A 62 4.34 1.00 6.28
CA LEU A 62 5.20 -0.14 5.97
C LEU A 62 5.01 -1.28 6.99
N ALA A 63 5.00 -0.97 8.27
CA ALA A 63 4.75 -1.95 9.34
C ALA A 63 3.37 -2.60 9.18
N CYS A 64 2.33 -1.82 8.84
CA CYS A 64 0.99 -2.34 8.54
C CYS A 64 1.00 -3.30 7.34
N CYS A 65 1.73 -2.98 6.27
CA CYS A 65 1.86 -3.85 5.09
C CYS A 65 2.52 -5.19 5.45
N ILE A 66 3.61 -5.14 6.22
CA ILE A 66 4.33 -6.34 6.68
C ILE A 66 3.43 -7.19 7.57
N ARG A 67 2.73 -6.57 8.53
CA ARG A 67 1.79 -7.26 9.43
C ARG A 67 0.67 -7.94 8.64
N ARG A 68 0.05 -7.25 7.68
CA ARG A 68 -1.02 -7.83 6.84
C ARG A 68 -0.50 -8.97 5.97
N ALA A 69 0.71 -8.86 5.44
CA ALA A 69 1.35 -9.95 4.69
C ALA A 69 1.60 -11.18 5.59
N GLY A 70 2.11 -10.98 6.81
CA GLY A 70 2.30 -12.05 7.79
C GLY A 70 0.99 -12.72 8.19
N GLU A 71 -0.03 -11.93 8.57
CA GLU A 71 -1.37 -12.43 8.91
C GLU A 71 -2.00 -13.25 7.77
N TYR A 72 -1.78 -12.84 6.53
CA TYR A 72 -2.27 -13.57 5.36
C TYR A 72 -1.53 -14.89 5.17
N TYR A 73 -0.19 -14.84 5.27
CA TYR A 73 0.67 -15.99 5.11
C TYR A 73 0.40 -17.07 6.17
N ASP A 74 0.16 -16.67 7.42
CA ASP A 74 -0.11 -17.60 8.53
C ASP A 74 -1.49 -18.28 8.43
N LYS A 75 -2.46 -17.67 7.74
CA LYS A 75 -3.84 -18.16 7.62
C LYS A 75 -4.08 -19.07 6.41
N GLU A 76 -3.26 -18.99 5.37
CA GLU A 76 -3.42 -19.84 4.18
C GLU A 76 -2.88 -21.26 4.47
N PRO A 77 -3.60 -22.32 4.06
CA PRO A 77 -3.10 -23.68 4.24
C PRO A 77 -1.76 -23.85 3.52
N LYS A 78 -0.77 -24.43 4.22
CA LYS A 78 0.53 -24.77 3.63
C LYS A 78 0.28 -25.74 2.48
N ILE A 79 0.38 -25.26 1.24
CA ILE A 79 0.26 -26.11 0.05
C ILE A 79 1.39 -27.15 0.11
N THR A 80 1.02 -28.42 0.30
CA THR A 80 1.92 -29.57 0.39
C THR A 80 2.43 -30.02 -0.97
N ASP A 81 1.83 -29.53 -2.06
CA ASP A 81 2.12 -30.00 -3.41
C ASP A 81 3.25 -29.21 -4.09
N ILE A 82 4.24 -29.94 -4.59
CA ILE A 82 5.52 -29.40 -5.12
C ILE A 82 5.29 -28.62 -6.42
N GLN A 83 4.20 -28.90 -7.14
CA GLN A 83 3.94 -28.36 -8.47
C GLN A 83 3.32 -26.95 -8.47
N ASP A 84 2.78 -26.48 -7.33
CA ASP A 84 2.10 -25.16 -7.23
C ASP A 84 2.92 -24.07 -6.49
N ARG A 85 4.17 -24.38 -6.08
CA ARG A 85 5.09 -23.44 -5.41
C ARG A 85 5.40 -22.16 -6.19
N ALA A 86 5.06 -22.09 -7.47
CA ALA A 86 5.36 -20.94 -8.32
C ALA A 86 4.51 -19.70 -7.99
N SER A 87 3.36 -19.84 -7.31
CA SER A 87 2.52 -18.71 -6.94
C SER A 87 2.66 -18.38 -5.46
N SER A 88 3.47 -17.37 -5.12
CA SER A 88 3.56 -16.84 -3.76
C SER A 88 2.16 -16.64 -3.14
N PRO A 89 1.91 -17.08 -1.90
CA PRO A 89 0.64 -16.83 -1.20
C PRO A 89 0.25 -15.34 -1.20
N LEU A 90 1.25 -14.46 -1.22
CA LEU A 90 1.06 -13.01 -1.30
C LEU A 90 0.45 -12.55 -2.62
N LYS A 91 0.51 -13.34 -3.69
CA LYS A 91 -0.17 -13.04 -4.96
C LYS A 91 -1.68 -12.93 -4.77
N GLN A 92 -2.26 -13.78 -3.92
CA GLN A 92 -3.70 -13.72 -3.61
C GLN A 92 -4.03 -12.50 -2.76
N LEU A 93 -3.18 -12.15 -1.79
CA LEU A 93 -3.31 -10.91 -1.02
C LEU A 93 -3.27 -9.67 -1.93
N ILE A 94 -2.31 -9.60 -2.86
CA ILE A 94 -2.23 -8.49 -3.83
C ILE A 94 -3.52 -8.41 -4.66
N ARG A 95 -4.07 -9.54 -5.11
CA ARG A 95 -5.35 -9.56 -5.82
C ARG A 95 -6.50 -9.05 -4.95
N LYS A 96 -6.54 -9.38 -3.66
CA LYS A 96 -7.54 -8.83 -2.71
C LYS A 96 -7.42 -7.30 -2.61
N PHE A 97 -6.22 -6.74 -2.64
CA PHE A 97 -6.03 -5.28 -2.67
C PHE A 97 -6.46 -4.65 -3.99
N LEU A 98 -6.21 -5.32 -5.11
CA LEU A 98 -6.51 -4.82 -6.45
C LEU A 98 -7.98 -5.02 -6.87
N VAL A 99 -8.87 -5.53 -6.02
CA VAL A 99 -10.28 -5.69 -6.39
C VAL A 99 -10.88 -4.32 -6.74
N GLY A 100 -11.26 -4.15 -8.01
CA GLY A 100 -11.82 -2.91 -8.54
C GLY A 100 -13.29 -2.74 -8.19
N THR A 101 -13.72 -1.48 -8.09
CA THR A 101 -15.11 -1.08 -7.85
C THR A 101 -15.68 -0.27 -9.01
N GLU A 102 -16.98 -0.45 -9.28
CA GLU A 102 -17.72 0.34 -10.27
C GLU A 102 -17.65 1.83 -9.96
N PRO A 103 -17.55 2.74 -10.94
CA PRO A 103 -17.53 2.45 -12.38
C PRO A 103 -16.12 2.30 -12.97
N TYR A 104 -15.07 2.72 -12.25
CA TYR A 104 -13.73 2.93 -12.82
C TYR A 104 -12.71 1.84 -12.45
N GLY A 105 -13.10 0.85 -11.65
CA GLY A 105 -12.23 -0.24 -11.22
C GLY A 105 -11.21 0.16 -10.15
N LEU A 106 -11.55 1.13 -9.28
CA LEU A 106 -10.63 1.60 -8.23
C LEU A 106 -10.42 0.53 -7.13
N PRO A 107 -9.20 0.38 -6.59
CA PRO A 107 -8.81 -0.74 -5.74
C PRO A 107 -9.39 -0.64 -4.32
N LEU A 108 -10.53 -1.31 -4.09
CA LEU A 108 -11.26 -1.27 -2.81
C LEU A 108 -10.48 -1.87 -1.65
N GLY A 109 -9.83 -3.01 -1.86
CA GLY A 109 -9.09 -3.68 -0.80
C GLY A 109 -7.89 -2.85 -0.34
N GLN A 110 -7.22 -2.16 -1.26
CA GLN A 110 -6.18 -1.20 -0.93
C GLN A 110 -6.74 -0.01 -0.16
N GLU A 111 -7.86 0.56 -0.61
CA GLU A 111 -8.53 1.69 0.05
C GLU A 111 -8.87 1.36 1.51
N GLN A 112 -9.54 0.23 1.74
CA GLN A 112 -9.91 -0.25 3.08
C GLN A 112 -8.68 -0.47 3.97
N PHE A 113 -7.65 -1.12 3.42
CA PHE A 113 -6.42 -1.38 4.15
C PHE A 113 -5.70 -0.09 4.56
N LEU A 114 -5.60 0.90 3.68
CA LEU A 114 -4.94 2.18 3.98
C LEU A 114 -5.71 2.97 5.04
N ARG A 115 -7.04 3.03 4.95
CA ARG A 115 -7.88 3.68 5.97
C ARG A 115 -7.73 3.00 7.33
N GLN A 116 -7.77 1.67 7.38
CA GLN A 116 -7.54 0.92 8.62
C GLN A 116 -6.14 1.18 9.18
N SER A 117 -5.12 1.22 8.31
CA SER A 117 -3.74 1.51 8.72
C SER A 117 -3.65 2.89 9.36
N LEU A 118 -4.29 3.91 8.76
CA LEU A 118 -4.35 5.26 9.30
C LEU A 118 -5.03 5.33 10.67
N THR A 119 -6.13 4.60 10.88
CA THR A 119 -6.80 4.58 12.20
C THR A 119 -5.97 3.92 13.30
N SER A 120 -4.96 3.12 12.93
CA SER A 120 -4.06 2.46 13.89
C SER A 120 -2.76 3.23 14.15
N PHE A 121 -2.62 4.44 13.58
CA PHE A 121 -1.40 5.24 13.76
C PHE A 121 -1.31 5.77 15.20
N PRO A 122 -0.23 5.51 15.95
CA PRO A 122 -0.20 5.78 17.38
C PRO A 122 -0.12 7.27 17.76
N HIS A 123 0.21 8.17 16.81
CA HIS A 123 0.45 9.59 17.11
C HIS A 123 -0.67 10.49 16.57
N HIS A 124 -1.86 10.43 17.17
CA HIS A 124 -3.03 11.24 16.76
C HIS A 124 -2.83 12.76 16.90
N GLN A 125 -1.84 13.19 17.68
CA GLN A 125 -1.40 14.58 17.78
C GLN A 125 -0.69 15.08 16.52
N SER A 126 -0.25 14.21 15.60
CA SER A 126 0.36 14.60 14.33
C SER A 126 -0.57 15.51 13.51
N THR A 127 -0.04 16.67 13.10
CA THR A 127 -0.78 17.61 12.26
C THR A 127 -1.02 17.05 10.86
N LEU A 128 -0.01 16.36 10.31
CA LEU A 128 -0.06 15.68 9.02
C LEU A 128 -1.12 14.58 9.00
N TRP A 129 -1.10 13.69 9.99
CA TRP A 129 -2.09 12.61 10.10
C TRP A 129 -3.50 13.16 10.26
N ARG A 130 -3.70 14.17 11.13
CA ARG A 130 -5.02 14.82 11.29
C ARG A 130 -5.52 15.39 9.97
N HIS A 131 -4.66 16.07 9.22
CA HIS A 131 -5.00 16.60 7.91
C HIS A 131 -5.39 15.49 6.91
N ILE A 132 -4.62 14.40 6.86
CA ILE A 132 -4.91 13.24 5.98
C ILE A 132 -6.25 12.59 6.35
N VAL A 133 -6.49 12.34 7.64
CA VAL A 133 -7.74 11.72 8.11
C VAL A 133 -8.94 12.62 7.83
N GLN A 134 -8.82 13.93 8.04
CA GLN A 134 -9.87 14.89 7.72
C GLN A 134 -10.22 14.90 6.22
N GLN A 135 -9.24 14.71 5.33
CA GLN A 135 -9.49 14.62 3.89
C GLN A 135 -10.10 13.28 3.47
N ILE A 136 -9.73 12.17 4.11
CA ILE A 136 -10.17 10.82 3.72
C ILE A 136 -11.52 10.44 4.34
N SER A 137 -11.79 10.87 5.57
CA SER A 137 -13.00 10.50 6.32
C SER A 137 -14.32 10.77 5.58
N PRO A 138 -14.52 11.90 4.87
CA PRO A 138 -15.78 12.16 4.18
C PRO A 138 -15.90 11.45 2.83
N LEU A 139 -14.84 10.76 2.36
CA LEU A 139 -14.81 10.15 1.03
C LEU A 139 -15.44 8.76 1.03
N ASP A 140 -16.19 8.45 -0.03
CA ASP A 140 -16.68 7.11 -0.28
C ASP A 140 -15.55 6.12 -0.61
N LEU A 141 -15.72 4.86 -0.17
CA LEU A 141 -14.80 3.79 -0.53
C LEU A 141 -14.86 3.49 -2.04
N GLY A 142 -13.71 3.34 -2.68
CA GLY A 142 -13.66 3.02 -4.11
C GLY A 142 -14.09 4.17 -5.03
N ARG A 143 -13.96 5.42 -4.55
CA ARG A 143 -14.18 6.65 -5.34
C ARG A 143 -12.90 7.48 -5.39
N MET A 144 -12.85 8.44 -6.33
CA MET A 144 -11.78 9.43 -6.38
C MET A 144 -12.14 10.64 -5.50
N PRO A 145 -11.17 11.25 -4.79
CA PRO A 145 -9.79 10.78 -4.63
C PRO A 145 -9.70 9.53 -3.73
N THR A 146 -8.75 8.63 -4.01
CA THR A 146 -8.48 7.48 -3.14
C THR A 146 -7.61 7.86 -1.95
N ALA A 147 -7.65 7.08 -0.86
CA ALA A 147 -6.75 7.23 0.28
C ALA A 147 -5.27 7.24 -0.15
N LEU A 148 -4.87 6.39 -1.10
CA LEU A 148 -3.52 6.40 -1.65
C LEU A 148 -3.18 7.73 -2.33
N SER A 149 -4.11 8.28 -3.11
CA SER A 149 -3.91 9.56 -3.80
C SER A 149 -3.84 10.73 -2.84
N VAL A 150 -4.55 10.70 -1.71
CA VAL A 150 -4.42 11.72 -0.66
C VAL A 150 -3.08 11.55 0.06
N LEU A 151 -2.75 10.33 0.49
CA LEU A 151 -1.50 10.01 1.19
C LEU A 151 -0.27 10.47 0.42
N THR A 152 -0.15 10.06 -0.84
CA THR A 152 1.01 10.41 -1.67
C THR A 152 1.11 11.93 -1.85
N LYS A 153 0.00 12.68 -1.79
CA LYS A 153 -0.07 14.14 -2.03
C LYS A 153 0.41 14.89 -0.84
N THR A 154 -0.14 14.53 0.30
CA THR A 154 0.20 15.19 1.54
C THR A 154 1.62 14.84 1.98
N ILE A 155 2.07 13.61 1.71
CA ILE A 155 3.39 13.13 2.15
C ILE A 155 4.53 13.58 1.21
N ASN A 156 4.34 13.54 -0.11
CA ASN A 156 5.40 13.88 -1.07
C ASN A 156 5.26 15.30 -1.65
N GLY A 157 4.21 16.05 -1.28
CA GLY A 157 3.96 17.40 -1.77
C GLY A 157 3.40 17.45 -3.21
N THR A 158 3.11 18.66 -3.68
CA THR A 158 2.46 18.92 -4.97
C THR A 158 3.32 18.57 -6.20
N ILE A 159 4.64 18.40 -6.02
CA ILE A 159 5.60 18.24 -7.13
C ILE A 159 5.37 16.94 -7.93
N ILE A 160 4.79 15.89 -7.33
CA ILE A 160 4.53 14.59 -8.00
C ILE A 160 3.11 14.51 -8.61
N TYR A 161 2.23 15.49 -8.36
CA TYR A 161 0.80 15.36 -8.69
C TYR A 161 0.40 15.74 -10.11
N ASN A 162 1.37 16.10 -10.94
CA ASN A 162 1.15 16.21 -12.38
C ASN A 162 1.32 14.88 -13.11
N ALA A 163 1.55 13.79 -12.35
CA ALA A 163 1.77 12.49 -12.93
C ALA A 163 0.56 12.04 -13.75
N ARG A 164 0.70 12.02 -15.07
CA ARG A 164 -0.34 11.59 -15.99
C ARG A 164 -0.70 10.12 -15.70
N PRO A 165 -1.89 9.65 -16.11
CA PRO A 165 -2.33 8.25 -15.91
C PRO A 165 -1.34 7.15 -16.35
N LEU A 166 -0.31 7.51 -17.12
CA LEU A 166 0.70 6.62 -17.68
C LEU A 166 1.95 6.43 -16.81
N GLU A 167 2.08 7.13 -15.68
CA GLU A 167 3.39 7.32 -15.03
C GLU A 167 3.70 6.36 -13.88
N LEU A 168 2.70 5.64 -13.38
CA LEU A 168 2.88 4.57 -12.40
C LEU A 168 2.24 3.27 -12.89
N CYS A 169 2.85 2.14 -12.52
CA CYS A 169 2.29 0.83 -12.77
C CYS A 169 1.01 0.63 -11.95
N ALA A 170 -0.10 0.29 -12.60
CA ALA A 170 -1.39 0.05 -11.96
C ALA A 170 -1.43 -1.18 -11.02
N THR A 171 -0.32 -1.92 -10.89
CA THR A 171 -0.24 -3.13 -10.06
C THR A 171 0.69 -2.95 -8.87
N CYS A 172 1.94 -2.53 -9.11
CA CYS A 172 2.95 -2.39 -8.05
C CYS A 172 3.21 -0.92 -7.66
N GLY A 173 2.70 0.04 -8.43
CA GLY A 173 2.97 1.47 -8.20
C GLY A 173 4.36 1.92 -8.65
N ASP A 174 5.22 1.06 -9.19
CA ASP A 174 6.53 1.48 -9.72
C ASP A 174 6.38 2.31 -11.00
N GLY A 175 7.28 3.27 -11.19
CA GLY A 175 7.39 4.06 -12.41
C GLY A 175 8.69 4.86 -12.48
N PRO A 176 9.00 5.48 -13.63
CA PRO A 176 10.20 6.29 -13.83
C PRO A 176 10.36 7.41 -12.79
N GLU A 177 9.25 8.01 -12.36
CA GLU A 177 9.23 9.07 -11.36
C GLU A 177 9.73 8.63 -9.98
N LEU A 178 9.67 7.32 -9.69
CA LEU A 178 10.20 6.73 -8.46
C LEU A 178 11.65 6.21 -8.62
N GLY A 179 12.34 6.65 -9.68
CA GLY A 179 13.74 6.27 -9.96
C GLY A 179 13.91 4.83 -10.46
N LYS A 180 12.83 4.17 -10.89
CA LYS A 180 12.90 2.82 -11.45
C LYS A 180 13.24 2.89 -12.96
N PRO A 181 14.33 2.24 -13.42
CA PRO A 181 14.67 2.25 -14.83
C PRO A 181 13.64 1.48 -15.66
N GLY A 182 13.24 2.04 -16.80
CA GLY A 182 12.35 1.39 -17.78
C GLY A 182 11.11 2.22 -18.12
N THR A 183 10.53 1.98 -19.29
CA THR A 183 9.29 2.61 -19.74
C THR A 183 8.07 1.75 -19.40
N LEU A 184 7.02 2.37 -18.87
CA LEU A 184 5.75 1.69 -18.65
C LEU A 184 5.05 1.43 -19.99
N LYS A 185 4.42 0.25 -20.10
CA LYS A 185 3.65 -0.15 -21.26
C LYS A 185 2.15 0.04 -21.00
N ALA A 186 1.52 0.90 -21.80
CA ALA A 186 0.09 1.14 -21.74
C ALA A 186 -0.70 -0.08 -22.24
N CYS A 187 -1.86 -0.34 -21.63
CA CYS A 187 -2.82 -1.33 -22.09
C CYS A 187 -3.23 -1.02 -23.54
N GLN A 188 -3.13 -2.02 -24.41
CA GLN A 188 -3.37 -1.81 -25.85
C GLN A 188 -4.81 -1.40 -26.18
N GLN A 189 -5.78 -1.69 -25.30
CA GLN A 189 -7.20 -1.42 -25.55
C GLN A 189 -7.66 -0.06 -25.01
N CYS A 190 -7.39 0.24 -23.74
CA CYS A 190 -7.81 1.51 -23.15
C CYS A 190 -6.79 2.64 -23.30
N LYS A 191 -5.50 2.32 -23.53
CA LYS A 191 -4.38 3.27 -23.63
C LYS A 191 -4.13 4.16 -22.39
N ILE A 192 -4.89 3.96 -21.30
CA ILE A 192 -4.77 4.72 -20.04
C ILE A 192 -3.99 3.93 -18.99
N THR A 193 -4.39 2.69 -18.70
CA THR A 193 -3.76 1.90 -17.63
C THR A 193 -2.38 1.39 -18.07
N SER A 194 -1.35 1.64 -17.27
CA SER A 194 0.05 1.31 -17.57
C SER A 194 0.65 0.24 -16.64
N TYR A 195 1.62 -0.53 -17.17
CA TYR A 195 2.30 -1.60 -16.43
C TYR A 195 3.80 -1.60 -16.68
N CYS A 196 4.59 -1.91 -15.64
CA CYS A 196 6.05 -2.06 -15.78
C CYS A 196 6.45 -3.39 -16.44
N SER A 197 5.57 -4.39 -16.42
CA SER A 197 5.86 -5.73 -16.94
C SER A 197 4.58 -6.47 -17.34
N VAL A 198 4.75 -7.52 -18.14
CA VAL A 198 3.66 -8.46 -18.48
C VAL A 198 3.17 -9.20 -17.23
N SER A 199 4.02 -9.43 -16.23
CA SER A 199 3.61 -10.08 -14.97
C SER A 199 2.67 -9.19 -14.16
N CYS A 200 2.94 -7.88 -14.05
CA CYS A 200 2.04 -6.92 -13.42
C CYS A 200 0.70 -6.83 -14.16
N GLN A 201 0.74 -6.73 -15.50
CA GLN A 201 -0.48 -6.75 -16.31
C GLN A 201 -1.33 -8.00 -16.05
N ARG A 202 -0.72 -9.20 -16.08
CA ARG A 202 -1.42 -10.47 -15.80
C ARG A 202 -1.99 -10.53 -14.38
N LEU A 203 -1.27 -9.99 -13.40
CA LEU A 203 -1.71 -9.97 -11.99
C LEU A 203 -2.95 -9.09 -11.79
N HIS A 204 -3.03 -7.96 -12.48
CA HIS A 204 -4.15 -7.01 -12.41
C HIS A 204 -5.30 -7.35 -13.39
N TRP A 205 -5.05 -8.15 -14.43
CA TRP A 205 -6.02 -8.41 -15.51
C TRP A 205 -7.40 -8.89 -15.05
N PHE A 206 -7.46 -9.69 -13.97
CA PHE A 206 -8.71 -10.24 -13.45
C PHE A 206 -9.78 -9.18 -13.11
N THR A 207 -9.33 -7.99 -12.68
CA THR A 207 -10.18 -6.84 -12.39
C THR A 207 -10.21 -5.90 -13.60
N HIS A 208 -9.05 -5.56 -14.19
CA HIS A 208 -8.96 -4.53 -15.22
C HIS A 208 -9.80 -4.86 -16.45
N LYS A 209 -9.87 -6.14 -16.85
CA LYS A 209 -10.66 -6.57 -18.01
C LYS A 209 -12.14 -6.18 -17.92
N LYS A 210 -12.69 -6.09 -16.70
CA LYS A 210 -14.09 -5.70 -16.46
C LYS A 210 -14.32 -4.21 -16.69
N PHE A 211 -13.35 -3.38 -16.32
CA PHE A 211 -13.44 -1.93 -16.37
C PHE A 211 -12.73 -1.30 -17.58
N CYS A 212 -12.00 -2.10 -18.37
CA CYS A 212 -11.18 -1.62 -19.49
C CYS A 212 -12.00 -0.84 -20.53
N SER A 213 -13.21 -1.30 -20.85
CA SER A 213 -14.14 -0.62 -21.77
C SER A 213 -14.60 0.74 -21.24
N VAL A 214 -14.95 0.81 -19.97
CA VAL A 214 -15.35 2.06 -19.29
C VAL A 214 -14.18 3.04 -19.29
N ILE A 215 -12.98 2.59 -18.92
CA ILE A 215 -11.77 3.41 -18.95
C ILE A 215 -11.47 3.92 -20.37
N LYS A 216 -11.66 3.07 -21.39
CA LYS A 216 -11.50 3.46 -22.80
C LYS A 216 -12.44 4.60 -23.18
N SER A 217 -13.72 4.55 -22.77
CA SER A 217 -14.68 5.63 -23.08
C SER A 217 -14.29 6.98 -22.47
N ILE A 218 -13.63 6.97 -21.30
CA ILE A 218 -13.14 8.20 -20.67
C ILE A 218 -12.02 8.82 -21.50
N SER A 219 -11.11 7.99 -22.04
CA SER A 219 -10.02 8.47 -22.90
C SER A 219 -10.55 9.20 -24.15
N SER A 220 -11.67 8.76 -24.72
CA SER A 220 -12.28 9.41 -25.89
C SER A 220 -12.83 10.80 -25.54
N ASN A 221 -13.43 10.96 -24.36
CA ASN A 221 -14.02 12.24 -23.93
C ASN A 221 -12.97 13.33 -23.60
N TYR A 222 -11.74 12.97 -23.24
CA TYR A 222 -10.65 13.93 -23.01
C TYR A 222 -9.98 14.42 -24.30
N VAL A 223 -10.13 13.70 -25.41
CA VAL A 223 -9.56 14.07 -26.72
C VAL A 223 -10.45 15.07 -27.47
N GLU A 224 -11.73 15.20 -27.11
CA GLU A 224 -12.71 16.04 -27.83
C GLU A 224 -12.93 17.46 -27.27
N LYS A 225 -12.31 17.84 -26.13
CA LYS A 225 -12.35 19.25 -25.69
C LYS A 225 -11.09 19.97 -26.17
N PRO A 226 -11.14 20.74 -27.29
CA PRO A 226 -10.01 21.59 -27.66
C PRO A 226 -9.72 22.54 -26.50
N VAL A 227 -8.45 22.65 -26.14
CA VAL A 227 -7.95 23.70 -25.26
C VAL A 227 -8.30 25.03 -25.92
N VAL A 228 -9.37 25.66 -25.44
CA VAL A 228 -9.69 27.04 -25.79
C VAL A 228 -8.53 27.86 -25.25
N LYS A 229 -7.66 28.34 -26.14
CA LYS A 229 -6.71 29.40 -25.82
C LYS A 229 -7.55 30.63 -25.47
N GLN A 230 -7.49 31.05 -24.21
CA GLN A 230 -7.79 32.43 -23.81
C GLN A 230 -6.47 33.08 -23.44
#